data_AF-A0A7L1NVD0-F1
#
_entry.id   AF-A0A7L1NVD0-F1
#
_cell.length_a   1.000
_cell.length_b   1.000
_cell.length_c   1.000
_cell.angle_alpha   90.00
_cell.angle_beta   90.00
_cell.angle_gamma   90.00
#
_symmetry.space_group_name_H-M   'P 1'
#
loop_
_entity.id
_entity.type
_entity.pdbx_description
1 polymer ?
#
loop_
_entity_poly.entity_id
_entity_poly.type
_entity_poly.pdbx_seq_one_letter_code
_entity_poly.pdbx_strand_id
1 'polypeptide(L)'
;DSKLRHVEKDILIPQIMRERAKERCSDQVRAFTKCCQDTGVLMVVKCRQENTALKDCLVGYYTDPLFYEECRVEYLRQRAEYRATGIKKKRR
;
A
#
# COMPACT_ATOMS: atom_id res chain seq x y z
N ASP A 1 23.73 7.12 -2.86
CA ASP A 1 23.47 6.02 -3.81
C ASP A 1 21.98 5.98 -4.14
N SER A 2 21.63 6.39 -5.36
CA SER A 2 20.26 6.52 -5.88
C SER A 2 19.83 5.36 -6.77
N LYS A 3 20.71 4.39 -7.05
CA LYS A 3 20.38 3.24 -7.89
C LYS A 3 19.51 2.25 -7.11
N LEU A 4 18.50 1.70 -7.79
CA LEU A 4 17.58 0.70 -7.27
C LEU A 4 17.82 -0.63 -7.97
N ARG A 5 17.90 -1.71 -7.19
CA ARG A 5 17.89 -3.11 -7.69
C ARG A 5 16.47 -3.50 -8.08
N HIS A 6 16.33 -4.56 -8.89
CA HIS A 6 15.01 -5.09 -9.29
C HIS A 6 14.10 -5.38 -8.09
N VAL A 7 14.64 -6.04 -7.05
CA VAL A 7 13.87 -6.31 -5.81
C VAL A 7 13.38 -5.02 -5.14
N GLU A 8 14.16 -3.94 -5.21
CA GLU A 8 13.78 -2.66 -4.60
C GLU A 8 12.67 -1.98 -5.39
N LYS A 9 12.82 -1.98 -6.72
CA LYS A 9 11.89 -1.37 -7.67
C LYS A 9 10.55 -2.11 -7.74
N ASP A 10 10.59 -3.44 -7.79
CA ASP A 10 9.45 -4.27 -8.17
C ASP A 10 8.76 -4.91 -6.95
N ILE A 11 9.42 -4.95 -5.78
CA ILE A 11 8.87 -5.57 -4.56
C ILE A 11 8.83 -4.57 -3.39
N LEU A 12 9.98 -3.99 -3.01
CA LEU A 12 10.06 -3.23 -1.75
C LEU A 12 9.36 -1.87 -1.80
N ILE A 13 9.48 -1.12 -2.91
CA ILE A 13 8.75 0.13 -3.11
C ILE A 13 7.24 -0.13 -3.29
N PRO A 14 6.80 -1.10 -4.14
CA PRO A 14 5.38 -1.45 -4.22
C PRO A 14 4.76 -1.91 -2.91
N GLN A 15 5.51 -2.57 -2.03
CA GLN A 15 5.05 -2.87 -0.67
C GLN A 15 4.84 -1.60 0.18
N ILE A 16 5.71 -0.60 0.08
CA ILE A 16 5.52 0.70 0.77
C ILE A 16 4.29 1.40 0.20
N MET A 17 4.14 1.41 -1.13
CA MET A 17 2.97 1.97 -1.81
C MET A 17 1.68 1.32 -1.32
N ARG A 18 1.66 -0.02 -1.18
CA ARG A 18 0.50 -0.76 -0.68
C ARG A 18 0.06 -0.28 0.70
N GLU A 19 0.99 -0.18 1.64
CA GLU A 19 0.67 0.19 3.01
C GLU A 19 0.21 1.65 3.10
N ARG A 20 0.90 2.57 2.41
CA ARG A 20 0.47 3.98 2.35
C ARG A 20 -0.86 4.17 1.62
N ALA A 21 -1.11 3.41 0.55
CA ALA A 21 -2.36 3.48 -0.18
C ALA A 21 -3.53 3.00 0.68
N LYS A 22 -3.34 1.95 1.50
CA LYS A 22 -4.35 1.52 2.49
C LYS A 22 -4.64 2.60 3.54
N GLU A 23 -3.62 3.30 4.02
CA GLU A 23 -3.81 4.43 4.95
C GLU A 23 -4.61 5.56 4.31
N ARG A 24 -4.30 5.92 3.05
CA ARG A 24 -5.01 6.96 2.29
C ARG A 24 -6.42 6.54 1.90
N CYS A 25 -6.66 5.26 1.63
CA CYS A 25 -7.98 4.69 1.33
C CYS A 25 -8.69 4.18 2.59
N SER A 26 -8.39 4.71 3.77
CA SER A 26 -8.90 4.20 5.05
C SER A 26 -10.43 4.25 5.15
N ASP A 27 -11.10 5.18 4.48
CA ASP A 27 -12.56 5.25 4.42
C ASP A 27 -13.15 4.08 3.64
N GLN A 28 -12.61 3.79 2.47
CA GLN A 28 -13.02 2.66 1.62
C GLN A 28 -12.70 1.33 2.30
N VAL A 29 -11.56 1.24 2.99
CA VAL A 29 -11.20 0.06 3.81
C VAL A 29 -12.21 -0.14 4.93
N ARG A 30 -12.62 0.92 5.64
CA ARG A 30 -13.63 0.86 6.70
C ARG A 30 -14.99 0.44 6.17
N ALA A 31 -15.45 1.03 5.06
CA ALA A 31 -16.71 0.69 4.42
C ALA A 31 -16.74 -0.79 3.97
N PHE A 32 -15.68 -1.24 3.29
CA PHE A 32 -15.56 -2.62 2.87
C PHE A 32 -15.51 -3.57 4.07
N THR A 33 -14.71 -3.27 5.09
CA THR A 33 -14.60 -4.10 6.30
C THR A 33 -15.94 -4.21 7.02
N LYS A 34 -16.67 -3.10 7.15
CA LYS A 34 -18.01 -3.09 7.73
C LYS A 34 -18.97 -3.99 6.95
N CYS A 35 -19.02 -3.86 5.62
CA CYS A 35 -19.86 -4.73 4.80
C CYS A 35 -19.48 -6.22 4.96
N CYS A 36 -18.18 -6.53 5.04
CA CYS A 36 -17.72 -7.90 5.25
C CYS A 36 -18.19 -8.47 6.59
N GLN A 37 -18.14 -7.66 7.64
CA GLN A 37 -18.60 -8.04 8.98
C GLN A 37 -20.11 -8.29 9.00
N ASP A 38 -20.89 -7.42 8.34
CA ASP A 38 -22.36 -7.51 8.34
C ASP A 38 -22.89 -8.67 7.47
N THR A 39 -22.16 -9.06 6.42
CA THR A 39 -22.63 -10.04 5.42
C THR A 39 -22.02 -11.43 5.57
N GLY A 40 -20.93 -11.55 6.34
CA GLY A 40 -20.24 -12.82 6.59
C GLY A 40 -19.85 -13.53 5.29
N VAL A 41 -20.23 -14.80 5.16
CA VAL A 41 -19.89 -15.65 3.99
C VAL A 41 -20.42 -15.08 2.67
N LEU A 42 -21.50 -14.28 2.70
CA LEU A 42 -22.11 -13.69 1.49
C LEU A 42 -21.39 -12.43 0.98
N MET A 43 -20.29 -12.01 1.61
CA MET A 43 -19.57 -10.77 1.28
C MET A 43 -19.14 -10.65 -0.19
N VAL A 44 -18.75 -11.75 -0.84
CA VAL A 44 -18.24 -11.71 -2.23
C VAL A 44 -19.34 -11.29 -3.22
N VAL A 45 -20.60 -11.52 -2.85
CA VAL A 45 -21.76 -11.10 -3.65
C VAL A 45 -22.29 -9.75 -3.17
N LYS A 46 -22.42 -9.57 -1.86
CA LYS A 46 -23.07 -8.39 -1.27
C LYS A 46 -22.19 -7.15 -1.21
N CYS A 47 -20.87 -7.30 -1.05
CA CYS A 47 -19.93 -6.17 -0.86
C CYS A 47 -19.19 -5.78 -2.14
N ARG A 48 -19.77 -6.06 -3.32
CA ARG A 48 -19.13 -5.78 -4.62
C ARG A 48 -18.91 -4.29 -4.84
N GLN A 49 -19.82 -3.46 -4.36
CA GLN A 49 -19.75 -2.01 -4.51
C GLN A 49 -18.59 -1.43 -3.68
N GLU A 50 -18.51 -1.80 -2.40
CA GLU A 50 -17.46 -1.37 -1.49
C GLU A 50 -16.10 -1.90 -1.94
N ASN A 51 -16.05 -3.15 -2.44
CA ASN A 51 -14.83 -3.71 -3.00
C ASN A 51 -14.37 -2.96 -4.26
N THR A 52 -15.30 -2.56 -5.13
CA THR A 52 -14.99 -1.77 -6.33
C THR A 52 -14.45 -0.40 -5.93
N ALA A 53 -15.13 0.30 -5.01
CA ALA A 53 -14.68 1.59 -4.51
C ALA A 53 -13.28 1.51 -3.85
N LEU A 54 -13.02 0.47 -3.07
CA LEU A 54 -11.70 0.23 -2.48
C LEU A 54 -10.65 -0.06 -3.56
N LYS A 55 -10.97 -0.92 -4.53
CA LYS A 55 -10.09 -1.23 -5.65
C LYS A 55 -9.74 0.02 -6.45
N ASP A 56 -10.73 0.83 -6.80
CA ASP A 56 -10.53 2.04 -7.60
C ASP A 56 -9.63 3.04 -6.86
N CYS A 57 -9.84 3.23 -5.55
CA CYS A 57 -8.97 4.05 -4.72
C CYS A 57 -7.52 3.54 -4.72
N LEU A 58 -7.31 2.23 -4.49
CA LEU A 58 -5.97 1.65 -4.46
C LEU A 58 -5.28 1.72 -5.82
N VAL A 59 -5.97 1.38 -6.90
CA VAL A 59 -5.43 1.40 -8.27
C VAL A 59 -5.03 2.82 -8.66
N GLY A 60 -5.82 3.83 -8.31
CA GLY A 60 -5.47 5.24 -8.57
C GLY A 60 -4.10 5.62 -8.01
N TYR A 61 -3.79 5.19 -6.78
CA TYR A 61 -2.47 5.42 -6.19
C TYR A 61 -1.36 4.59 -6.85
N TYR A 62 -1.61 3.35 -7.24
CA TYR A 62 -0.58 2.54 -7.92
C TYR A 62 -0.21 3.09 -9.30
N THR A 63 -1.13 3.76 -9.98
CA THR A 63 -0.89 4.37 -11.28
C THR A 63 -0.31 5.78 -11.20
N ASP A 64 -0.24 6.38 -10.01
CA ASP A 64 0.26 7.74 -9.80
C ASP A 64 1.80 7.78 -9.74
N PRO A 65 2.49 8.43 -10.71
CA PRO A 65 3.94 8.57 -10.70
C PRO A 65 4.46 9.40 -9.52
N LEU A 66 3.69 10.38 -9.04
CA LEU A 66 4.09 11.21 -7.90
C LEU A 66 4.09 10.38 -6.62
N PHE A 67 3.05 9.57 -6.44
CA PHE A 67 2.97 8.64 -5.31
C PHE A 67 4.10 7.60 -5.34
N TYR A 68 4.47 7.11 -6.52
CA TYR A 68 5.64 6.23 -6.66
C TYR A 68 6.94 6.90 -6.18
N GLU A 69 7.20 8.14 -6.63
CA GLU A 69 8.41 8.86 -6.24
C GLU A 69 8.44 9.19 -4.73
N GLU A 70 7.31 9.55 -4.12
CA GLU A 70 7.23 9.69 -2.66
C GLU A 70 7.62 8.39 -1.94
N CYS A 71 7.07 7.26 -2.37
CA CYS A 71 7.36 5.96 -1.76
C CYS A 71 8.81 5.51 -2.00
N ARG A 72 9.38 5.89 -3.15
CA ARG A 72 10.80 5.68 -3.47
C ARG A 72 11.71 6.50 -2.55
N VAL A 73 11.41 7.76 -2.30
CA VAL A 73 12.20 8.60 -1.39
C VAL A 73 12.17 8.03 0.02
N GLU A 74 10.99 7.62 0.51
CA GLU A 74 10.86 6.96 1.81
C GLU A 74 11.66 5.63 1.86
N TYR A 75 11.62 4.83 0.78
CA TYR A 75 12.43 3.62 0.70
C TYR A 75 13.94 3.92 0.82
N LEU A 76 14.43 4.92 0.09
CA LEU A 76 15.84 5.32 0.12
C LEU A 76 16.25 5.79 1.51
N ARG A 77 15.37 6.51 2.22
CA ARG A 77 15.58 6.90 3.62
C ARG A 77 15.70 5.70 4.54
N GLN A 78 14.75 4.75 4.48
CA GLN A 78 14.80 3.50 5.25
C GLN A 78 16.07 2.68 4.95
N ARG A 79 16.49 2.65 3.68
CA ARG A 79 17.71 1.97 3.26
C ARG A 79 18.96 2.63 3.83
N ALA A 80 19.00 3.97 3.87
CA ALA A 80 20.10 4.71 4.48
C ALA A 80 20.17 4.46 5.99
N GLU A 81 19.04 4.48 6.69
CA GLU A 81 18.96 4.15 8.12
C GLU A 81 19.44 2.73 8.40
N TYR A 82 19.00 1.75 7.61
CA TYR A 82 19.46 0.36 7.74
C TYR A 82 20.97 0.23 7.50
N ARG A 83 21.52 0.93 6.50
CA ARG A 83 22.97 0.93 6.24
C ARG A 83 23.77 1.57 7.38
N ALA A 84 23.21 2.59 8.04
CA ALA A 84 23.86 3.29 9.15
C ALA A 84 23.77 2.52 10.49
N THR A 85 22.62 1.90 10.77
CA THR A 85 22.31 1.35 12.10
C THR A 85 22.26 -0.19 12.14
N GLY A 86 22.11 -0.85 10.99
CA GLY A 86 21.83 -2.28 10.91
C GLY A 86 20.41 -2.68 11.33
N ILE A 87 19.54 -1.74 11.71
CA ILE A 87 18.18 -2.02 12.22
C ILE A 87 17.18 -1.96 11.07
N LYS A 88 16.47 -3.08 10.82
CA LYS A 88 15.41 -3.12 9.80
C LYS A 88 14.12 -2.51 10.35
N LYS A 89 13.51 -1.61 9.59
CA LYS A 89 12.16 -1.11 9.90
C LYS A 89 11.16 -2.26 9.79
N LYS A 90 10.47 -2.58 10.89
CA LYS A 90 9.44 -3.61 10.91
C LYS A 90 8.27 -3.15 10.03
N ARG A 91 7.95 -3.92 8.99
CA ARG A 91 6.73 -3.73 8.19
C ARG A 91 5.59 -4.44 8.93
N ARG A 92 4.46 -3.76 9.09
CA ARG A 92 3.28 -4.26 9.81
C ARG A 92 2.53 -5.29 8.99
#